data_AF-A0A430AU95-F1
#
_entry.id   AF-A0A430AU95-F1
#
_cell.length_a   1.000
_cell.length_b   1.000
_cell.length_c   1.000
_cell.angle_alpha   90.00
_cell.angle_beta   90.00
_cell.angle_gamma   90.00
#
_symmetry.space_group_name_H-M   'P 1'
#
loop_
_entity.id
_entity.type
_entity.pdbx_description
1 polymer ?
#
loop_
_entity_poly.entity_id
_entity_poly.type
_entity_poly.pdbx_seq_one_letter_code
_entity_poly.pdbx_strand_id
1 'polypeptide(L)' 'MTKCPHCGSEEYYVKTRIYGKCDHYRRFDGKETDNSGMHDNLTYVDGTIAYCAECKKRLFRLEEEC' A
#
# COMPACT_ATOMS: atom_id res chain seq x y z
N MET A 1 1.34 -20.51 1.62
CA MET A 1 1.57 -20.55 0.16
C MET A 1 2.90 -19.88 -0.13
N THR A 2 3.82 -20.51 -0.89
CA THR A 2 5.17 -19.96 -1.13
C THR A 2 5.36 -19.33 -2.50
N LYS A 3 4.47 -19.62 -3.47
CA LYS A 3 4.48 -19.07 -4.83
C LYS A 3 3.08 -19.09 -5.45
N CYS A 4 2.87 -18.22 -6.43
CA CYS A 4 1.65 -18.15 -7.23
C CYS A 4 1.40 -19.49 -7.94
N PRO A 5 0.23 -20.13 -7.75
CA PRO A 5 -0.09 -21.41 -8.38
C PRO A 5 -0.32 -21.29 -9.90
N HIS A 6 -0.46 -20.07 -10.42
CA HIS A 6 -0.75 -19.83 -11.83
C HIS A 6 0.48 -19.54 -12.69
N CYS A 7 1.53 -18.95 -12.12
CA CYS A 7 2.71 -18.52 -12.87
C CYS A 7 4.05 -18.67 -12.13
N GLY A 8 4.04 -19.17 -10.88
CA GLY A 8 5.25 -19.43 -10.11
C GLY A 8 5.92 -18.21 -9.46
N SER A 9 5.40 -16.99 -9.62
CA SER A 9 5.91 -15.79 -8.94
C SER A 9 5.88 -15.93 -7.41
N GLU A 10 6.90 -15.41 -6.74
CA GLU A 10 7.05 -15.48 -5.28
C GLU A 10 6.40 -14.30 -4.55
N GLU A 11 5.87 -13.33 -5.29
CA GLU A 11 5.36 -12.07 -4.74
C GLU A 11 3.84 -11.91 -4.99
N TYR A 12 3.17 -11.30 -4.02
CA TYR A 12 1.78 -10.87 -4.13
C TYR A 12 1.62 -9.44 -3.63
N TYR A 13 0.55 -8.78 -4.04
CA TYR A 13 0.18 -7.45 -3.57
C TYR A 13 -1.28 -7.41 -3.14
N VAL A 14 -1.61 -6.39 -2.35
CA VAL A 14 -2.95 -6.06 -1.90
C VAL A 14 -3.31 -4.69 -2.46
N LYS A 15 -4.59 -4.47 -2.74
CA LYS A 15 -5.05 -3.16 -3.19
C LYS A 15 -5.39 -2.31 -1.99
N THR A 16 -4.53 -1.35 -1.64
CA THR A 16 -4.80 -0.36 -0.60
C THR A 16 -5.43 0.88 -1.23
N ARG A 17 -6.57 1.30 -0.71
CA ARG A 17 -7.18 2.59 -1.03
C ARG A 17 -6.68 3.62 -0.02
N ILE A 18 -6.09 4.69 -0.53
CA ILE A 18 -5.60 5.82 0.26
C ILE A 18 -6.44 7.04 -0.09
N TYR A 19 -6.92 7.76 0.91
CA TYR A 19 -7.65 9.02 0.71
C TYR A 19 -7.42 9.97 1.89
N GLY A 20 -7.56 11.27 1.66
CA GLY A 20 -7.31 12.29 2.68
C GLY A 20 -6.53 13.48 2.09
N LYS A 21 -5.89 14.25 2.97
CA LYS A 21 -5.02 15.37 2.59
C LYS A 21 -3.60 15.06 3.04
N CYS A 22 -2.63 15.39 2.18
CA CYS A 22 -1.21 15.30 2.50
C CYS A 22 -0.70 16.73 2.69
N ASP A 23 -0.21 17.03 3.90
CA ASP A 23 0.34 18.33 4.23
C ASP A 23 1.85 18.28 4.02
N HIS A 24 2.30 18.89 2.92
CA HIS A 24 3.72 18.93 2.54
C HIS A 24 4.28 20.34 2.72
N TYR A 25 5.02 20.54 3.80
CA TYR A 25 5.66 21.80 4.16
C TYR A 25 6.91 22.06 3.32
N ARG A 26 7.12 23.33 2.96
CA ARG A 26 8.30 23.84 2.28
C ARG A 26 8.74 25.12 2.95
N ARG A 27 10.05 25.32 3.09
CA ARG A 27 10.57 26.59 3.61
C ARG A 27 10.78 27.59 2.48
N PHE A 28 10.53 28.86 2.77
CA PHE A 28 10.75 29.96 1.83
C PHE A 28 12.22 30.16 1.48
N ASP A 29 13.14 29.76 2.36
CA ASP A 29 14.59 29.83 2.14
C ASP A 29 15.14 28.63 1.34
N GLY A 30 14.28 27.72 0.88
CA GLY A 30 14.65 26.55 0.08
C GLY A 30 15.38 25.45 0.86
N LYS A 31 15.55 25.61 2.18
CA LYS A 31 16.15 24.55 3.02
C LYS A 31 15.15 23.43 3.29
N GLU A 32 15.70 22.28 3.68
CA GLU A 32 14.91 21.14 4.12
C GLU A 32 14.07 21.48 5.36
N THR A 33 12.92 20.82 5.45
CA THR A 33 12.00 20.92 6.59
C THR A 33 11.42 19.56 6.89
N ASP A 34 11.03 19.38 8.13
CA ASP A 34 10.39 18.15 8.57
C ASP A 34 9.01 18.00 7.91
N ASN A 35 8.78 16.81 7.35
CA ASN A 35 7.55 16.35 6.73
C ASN A 35 7.19 14.94 7.21
N SER A 36 7.72 14.50 8.35
CA SER A 36 7.47 13.16 8.91
C SER A 36 5.97 12.88 9.12
N GLY A 37 5.17 13.90 9.41
CA GLY A 37 3.70 13.82 9.54
C GLY A 37 2.89 13.98 8.24
N MET A 38 3.51 13.92 7.06
CA MET A 38 2.82 14.16 5.77
C MET A 38 1.61 13.25 5.52
N HIS A 39 1.55 12.09 6.19
CA HIS A 39 0.49 11.10 6.06
C HIS A 39 -0.50 11.09 7.24
N ASP A 40 -0.36 11.97 8.24
CA ASP A 40 -1.19 11.97 9.46
C ASP A 40 -2.69 12.15 9.15
N ASN A 41 -3.00 12.84 8.05
CA ASN A 41 -4.36 13.11 7.59
C ASN A 41 -4.80 12.18 6.43
N LEU A 42 -4.09 11.07 6.21
CA LEU A 42 -4.44 10.04 5.23
C LEU A 42 -5.10 8.83 5.90
N THR A 43 -6.10 8.26 5.22
CA THR A 43 -6.78 7.03 5.64
C THR A 43 -6.35 5.85 4.78
N TYR A 44 -5.86 4.84 5.49
CA TYR A 44 -5.46 3.47 5.13
C TYR A 44 -6.64 2.51 4.97
N VAL A 45 -7.09 2.13 3.77
CA VAL A 45 -8.07 1.03 3.62
C VAL A 45 -7.50 -0.09 2.78
N ASP A 46 -6.99 -1.12 3.43
CA ASP A 46 -6.46 -2.30 2.77
C ASP A 46 -7.57 -3.18 2.20
N GLY A 47 -7.35 -3.70 1.00
CA GLY A 47 -8.23 -4.66 0.37
C GLY A 47 -8.10 -6.04 1.02
N THR A 48 -9.17 -6.82 0.98
CA THR A 48 -9.18 -8.16 1.60
C THR A 48 -8.66 -9.26 0.67
N ILE A 49 -8.14 -8.93 -0.52
CA ILE A 49 -7.76 -9.93 -1.53
C ILE A 49 -6.31 -9.73 -1.94
N ALA A 50 -5.52 -10.81 -1.87
CA ALA A 50 -4.19 -10.89 -2.42
C ALA A 50 -4.23 -11.19 -3.93
N TYR A 51 -3.36 -10.53 -4.68
CA TYR A 51 -3.21 -10.68 -6.13
C TYR A 51 -1.75 -11.01 -6.46
N CYS A 52 -1.52 -11.89 -7.43
CA CYS A 52 -0.16 -12.18 -7.92
C CYS A 52 0.50 -10.91 -8.47
N ALA A 53 1.74 -10.63 -8.07
CA ALA A 53 2.48 -9.48 -8.57
C ALA A 53 2.75 -9.56 -10.07
N GLU A 54 2.93 -10.76 -10.62
CA GLU A 54 3.21 -10.96 -12.05
C GLU A 54 1.92 -11.07 -12.88
N CYS A 55 1.18 -12.17 -12.74
CA CYS A 55 0.04 -12.48 -13.60
C CYS A 55 -1.27 -11.78 -13.19
N LYS A 56 -1.27 -10.98 -12.12
CA LYS A 56 -2.40 -10.18 -11.60
C LYS A 56 -3.67 -10.96 -11.22
N LYS A 57 -3.63 -12.30 -11.25
CA LYS A 57 -4.74 -13.17 -10.82
C LYS A 57 -4.96 -13.06 -9.30
N ARG A 58 -6.21 -13.21 -8.88
CA ARG A 58 -6.60 -13.34 -7.47
C ARG A 58 -5.98 -14.62 -6.89
N LEU A 59 -5.49 -14.56 -5.67
CA LEU A 59 -4.83 -15.69 -5.00
C LEU A 59 -5.69 -16.22 -3.86
N PHE A 60 -5.81 -15.45 -2.78
CA PHE A 60 -6.57 -15.80 -1.60
C PHE A 60 -7.10 -14.53 -0.91
N ARG A 61 -8.08 -14.71 -0.02
CA ARG A 61 -8.57 -13.64 0.85
C ARG A 61 -7.67 -13.55 2.07
N LEU A 62 -7.29 -12.34 2.46
CA LEU A 62 -6.64 -12.07 3.73
C LEU A 62 -7.71 -12.16 4.82
N GLU A 63 -7.44 -12.93 5.87
CA GLU A 63 -8.28 -12.92 7.06
C GLU A 63 -7.99 -11.61 7.81
N GLU A 64 -9.05 -10.94 8.28
CA GLU A 64 -8.88 -9.82 9.21
C GLU A 64 -8.35 -10.40 10.52
N GLU A 65 -7.15 -10.01 10.95
CA GLU A 65 -6.73 -10.23 12.33
C GLU A 65 -7.66 -9.38 13.21
N CYS A 66 -8.48 -10.06 14.02
CA CYS A 66 -9.59 -9.52 14.80
C CYS A 66 -9.15 -8.65 15.98
#